data_AF-A0A950RPG0-F1
#
_entry.id   AF-A0A950RPG0-F1
#
_cell.length_a   1.000
_cell.length_b   1.000
_cell.length_c   1.000
_cell.angle_alpha   90.00
_cell.angle_beta   90.00
_cell.angle_gamma   90.00
#
_symmetry.space_group_name_H-M   'P 1'
#
loop_
_entity.id
_entity.type
_entity.pdbx_description
1 polymer ?
#
loop_
_entity_poly.entity_id
_entity_poly.type
_entity_poly.pdbx_seq_one_letter_code
_entity_poly.pdbx_strand_id
1 'polypeptide(L)'
;MEVTCQFSTAQNKVVHYHAEFAPQGIQLGITAIDLHAGQVSGQATLTDDILHLDHLRGRAADGTVLTNGNVEFFHNDVGLNLAVDVDHIELDQLPREWSLPSEVSGHLTGHADFQTHLEDGRPIITGQGQGKIQDAQVEDFSTGPIPLVMTFDAQGFHFKWPSLEGMLGRKAARRAKE
;
A
#
# COMPACT_ATOMS: atom_id res chain seq x y z
N MET A 1 -8.64 20.53 9.76
CA MET A 1 -10.04 20.99 9.67
C MET A 1 -10.89 19.84 10.13
N GLU A 2 -11.74 20.06 11.13
CA GLU A 2 -12.69 19.06 11.63
C GLU A 2 -14.09 19.53 11.26
N VAL A 3 -14.89 18.63 10.68
CA VAL A 3 -16.30 18.89 10.38
C VAL A 3 -17.11 17.84 11.13
N THR A 4 -17.92 18.30 12.07
CA THR A 4 -18.79 17.43 12.87
C THR A 4 -20.24 17.71 12.49
N CYS A 5 -20.94 16.69 12.00
CA CYS A 5 -22.38 16.75 11.71
C CYS A 5 -23.12 15.86 12.70
N GLN A 6 -24.06 16.42 13.45
CA GLN A 6 -24.89 15.66 14.39
C GLN A 6 -26.35 15.68 13.91
N PHE A 7 -26.91 14.50 13.66
CA PHE A 7 -28.31 14.32 13.30
C PHE A 7 -29.08 13.79 14.51
N SER A 8 -30.24 14.37 14.81
CA SER A 8 -31.18 13.84 15.80
C SER A 8 -32.47 13.47 15.07
N THR A 9 -32.90 12.21 15.22
CA THR A 9 -34.14 11.72 14.62
C THR A 9 -35.18 11.46 15.70
N ALA A 10 -36.45 11.74 15.38
CA ALA A 10 -37.56 11.20 16.14
C ALA A 10 -37.62 9.66 15.94
N GLN A 11 -38.14 8.93 16.94
CA GLN A 11 -38.17 7.46 16.96
C GLN A 11 -38.63 6.86 15.61
N ASN A 12 -37.88 5.86 15.13
CA ASN A 12 -38.07 5.07 13.90
C ASN A 12 -37.82 5.78 12.54
N LYS A 13 -37.03 6.85 12.48
CA LYS A 13 -36.52 7.37 11.20
C LYS A 13 -35.05 7.02 10.97
N VAL A 14 -34.78 6.35 9.86
CA VAL A 14 -33.43 6.14 9.31
C VAL A 14 -32.96 7.45 8.66
N VAL A 15 -31.74 7.87 8.98
CA VAL A 15 -31.08 8.99 8.30
C VAL A 15 -30.17 8.40 7.24
N HIS A 16 -30.37 8.84 6.01
CA HIS A 16 -29.42 8.62 4.93
C HIS A 16 -28.51 9.83 4.81
N TYR A 17 -27.24 9.59 4.54
CA TYR A 17 -26.26 10.65 4.40
C TYR A 17 -25.34 10.42 3.22
N HIS A 18 -24.89 11.53 2.65
CA HIS A 18 -23.96 11.55 1.53
C HIS A 18 -23.02 12.75 1.71
N ALA A 19 -21.73 12.48 1.67
CA ALA A 19 -20.69 13.49 1.77
C ALA A 19 -19.60 13.21 0.73
N GLU A 20 -19.21 14.26 0.00
CA GLU A 20 -18.13 14.20 -0.98
C GLU A 20 -16.95 15.03 -0.47
N PHE A 21 -15.75 14.46 -0.61
CA PHE A 21 -14.49 15.08 -0.24
C PHE A 21 -13.55 15.03 -1.43
N ALA A 22 -12.88 16.14 -1.71
CA ALA A 22 -11.85 16.23 -2.74
C ALA A 22 -10.55 16.75 -2.10
N PRO A 23 -9.83 15.91 -1.34
CA PRO A 23 -8.58 16.33 -0.71
C PRO A 23 -7.57 16.81 -1.77
N GLN A 24 -6.83 17.87 -1.44
CA GLN A 24 -5.77 18.40 -2.29
C GLN A 24 -4.55 18.74 -1.44
N GLY A 25 -3.43 18.08 -1.73
CA GLY A 25 -2.15 18.38 -1.10
C GLY A 25 -2.05 17.97 0.37
N ILE A 26 -2.82 16.96 0.81
CA ILE A 26 -2.79 16.52 2.22
C ILE A 26 -1.58 15.62 2.50
N GLN A 27 -1.21 15.52 3.77
CA GLN A 27 -0.29 14.52 4.28
C GLN A 27 -1.08 13.38 4.91
N LEU A 28 -0.69 12.15 4.61
CA LEU A 28 -1.31 10.93 5.13
C LEU A 28 -0.21 10.06 5.75
N GLY A 29 -0.45 9.58 6.97
CA GLY A 29 0.36 8.54 7.59
C GLY A 29 -0.48 7.28 7.76
N ILE A 30 0.03 6.13 7.30
CA ILE A 30 -0.59 4.83 7.47
C ILE A 30 0.24 4.06 8.49
N THR A 31 -0.12 4.23 9.77
CA THR A 31 0.64 3.68 10.91
C THR A 31 0.79 2.16 10.85
N ALA A 32 -0.20 1.45 10.30
CA ALA A 32 -0.16 0.00 10.18
C ALA A 32 1.02 -0.52 9.33
N ILE A 33 1.58 0.31 8.45
CA ILE A 33 2.66 -0.05 7.53
C ILE A 33 3.83 0.95 7.55
N ASP A 34 3.84 1.86 8.54
CA ASP A 34 4.78 2.98 8.67
C ASP A 34 4.99 3.78 7.36
N LEU A 35 3.93 3.94 6.56
CA LEU A 35 4.03 4.64 5.28
C LEU A 35 3.54 6.08 5.43
N HIS A 36 4.40 7.02 5.06
CA HIS A 36 4.06 8.44 4.96
C HIS A 36 3.92 8.85 3.49
N ALA A 37 2.73 9.34 3.13
CA ALA A 37 2.44 9.89 1.82
C ALA A 37 2.17 11.40 1.91
N GLY A 38 2.85 12.17 1.08
CA GLY A 38 2.60 13.60 0.89
C GLY A 38 1.85 13.89 -0.40
N GLN A 39 1.40 15.14 -0.55
CA GLN A 39 0.75 15.64 -1.76
C GLN A 39 -0.46 14.80 -2.19
N VAL A 40 -1.17 14.22 -1.21
CA VAL A 40 -2.29 13.33 -1.49
C VAL A 40 -3.46 14.13 -2.04
N SER A 41 -4.02 13.63 -3.13
CA SER A 41 -5.20 14.19 -3.79
C SER A 41 -6.08 13.09 -4.39
N GLY A 42 -7.36 13.37 -4.56
CA GLY A 42 -8.31 12.44 -5.19
C GLY A 42 -9.72 12.73 -4.75
N GLN A 43 -10.59 11.71 -4.77
CA GLN A 43 -11.97 11.81 -4.34
C GLN A 43 -12.26 10.78 -3.26
N ALA A 44 -13.08 11.18 -2.29
CA ALA A 44 -13.62 10.28 -1.31
C ALA A 44 -15.11 10.58 -1.13
N THR A 45 -15.94 9.56 -1.20
CA THR A 45 -17.41 9.70 -1.12
C THR A 45 -17.93 8.79 -0.04
N LEU A 46 -18.53 9.36 1.01
CA LEU A 46 -19.18 8.63 2.08
C LEU A 46 -20.68 8.61 1.82
N THR A 47 -21.24 7.44 1.56
CA THR A 47 -22.69 7.24 1.39
C THR A 47 -23.17 6.20 2.36
N ASP A 48 -24.01 6.61 3.31
CA ASP A 48 -24.37 5.80 4.47
C ASP A 48 -23.10 5.15 5.05
N ASP A 49 -23.05 3.83 5.19
CA ASP A 49 -21.97 3.12 5.86
C ASP A 49 -20.75 2.80 4.95
N ILE A 50 -20.67 3.36 3.74
CA ILE A 50 -19.61 3.05 2.78
C ILE A 50 -18.84 4.31 2.37
N LEU A 51 -17.53 4.31 2.62
CA LEU A 51 -16.57 5.28 2.09
C LEU A 51 -15.90 4.71 0.85
N HIS A 52 -16.18 5.31 -0.30
CA HIS A 52 -15.47 5.06 -1.55
C HIS A 52 -14.25 5.97 -1.64
N LEU A 53 -13.12 5.40 -2.05
CA LEU A 53 -11.87 6.11 -2.31
C LEU A 53 -11.55 5.95 -3.79
N ASP A 54 -11.58 7.06 -4.52
CA ASP A 54 -11.46 7.08 -5.98
C ASP A 54 -10.27 7.93 -6.40
N HIS A 55 -9.37 7.31 -7.16
CA HIS A 55 -8.19 7.94 -7.74
C HIS A 55 -7.34 8.69 -6.71
N LEU A 56 -7.19 8.13 -5.51
CA LEU A 56 -6.28 8.70 -4.53
C LEU A 56 -4.85 8.55 -5.05
N ARG A 57 -4.14 9.67 -5.15
CA ARG A 57 -2.76 9.73 -5.59
C ARG A 57 -1.94 10.51 -4.60
N GLY A 58 -0.77 10.00 -4.22
CA GLY A 58 0.19 10.67 -3.37
C GLY A 58 1.64 10.37 -3.77
N ARG A 59 2.56 10.91 -2.97
CA ARG A 59 4.01 10.69 -3.11
C ARG A 59 4.54 10.08 -1.83
N ALA A 60 5.29 8.99 -1.93
CA ALA A 60 5.98 8.36 -0.80
C ALA A 60 7.34 7.85 -1.29
N ALA A 61 8.38 7.97 -0.47
CA ALA A 61 9.73 7.49 -0.80
C ALA A 61 10.17 7.88 -2.25
N ASP A 62 10.02 9.16 -2.59
CA ASP A 62 10.26 9.73 -3.93
C ASP A 62 9.53 9.10 -5.14
N GLY A 63 8.64 8.14 -4.89
CA GLY A 63 7.77 7.55 -5.90
C GLY A 63 6.33 8.06 -5.83
N THR A 64 5.48 7.44 -6.63
CA THR A 64 4.04 7.71 -6.69
C THR A 64 3.28 6.52 -6.12
N VAL A 65 2.26 6.81 -5.32
CA VAL A 65 1.28 5.82 -4.87
C VAL A 65 -0.07 6.20 -5.44
N LEU A 66 -0.75 5.24 -6.06
CA LEU A 66 -2.14 5.34 -6.48
C LEU A 66 -2.95 4.32 -5.70
N THR A 67 -4.18 4.68 -5.34
CA THR A 67 -5.02 3.86 -4.50
C THR A 67 -6.49 4.05 -4.85
N ASN A 68 -7.20 2.94 -4.91
CA ASN A 68 -8.66 2.90 -5.02
C ASN A 68 -9.19 1.88 -4.02
N GLY A 69 -10.41 2.07 -3.55
CA GLY A 69 -10.98 1.09 -2.64
C GLY A 69 -12.26 1.55 -1.98
N ASN A 70 -12.70 0.74 -1.03
CA ASN A 70 -13.84 1.05 -0.19
C ASN A 70 -13.58 0.66 1.27
N VAL A 71 -14.20 1.43 2.16
CA VAL A 71 -14.28 1.13 3.59
C VAL A 71 -15.75 1.01 3.97
N GLU A 72 -16.14 -0.10 4.56
CA GLU A 72 -17.49 -0.40 5.02
C GLU A 72 -17.51 -0.36 6.56
N PHE A 73 -18.37 0.47 7.14
CA PHE A 73 -18.48 0.66 8.59
C PHE A 73 -19.72 -0.09 9.13
N PHE A 74 -19.54 -1.27 9.70
CA PHE A 74 -20.66 -2.06 10.24
C PHE A 74 -20.65 -2.10 11.76
N HIS A 75 -21.40 -1.23 12.45
CA HIS A 75 -21.52 -1.22 13.93
C HIS A 75 -20.20 -1.36 14.71
N ASN A 76 -19.71 -2.60 14.91
CA ASN A 76 -18.48 -2.95 15.62
C ASN A 76 -17.36 -3.47 14.70
N ASP A 77 -17.49 -3.34 13.39
CA ASP A 77 -16.57 -3.87 12.37
C ASP A 77 -16.28 -2.81 11.30
N VAL A 78 -15.09 -2.92 10.70
CA VAL A 78 -14.63 -2.09 9.58
C VAL A 78 -14.07 -3.02 8.50
N GLY A 79 -14.82 -3.13 7.40
CA GLY A 79 -14.39 -3.77 6.16
C GLY A 79 -13.55 -2.81 5.33
N LEU A 80 -12.40 -3.23 4.84
CA LEU A 80 -11.52 -2.49 3.95
C LEU A 80 -11.27 -3.37 2.74
N ASN A 81 -11.39 -2.80 1.54
CA ASN A 81 -10.84 -3.37 0.32
C ASN A 81 -10.05 -2.26 -0.37
N LEU A 82 -8.76 -2.47 -0.60
CA LEU A 82 -7.85 -1.44 -1.09
C LEU A 82 -6.92 -2.02 -2.14
N ALA A 83 -6.98 -1.46 -3.35
CA ALA A 83 -6.03 -1.71 -4.42
C ALA A 83 -5.00 -0.57 -4.42
N VAL A 84 -3.72 -0.93 -4.38
CA VAL A 84 -2.60 0.02 -4.29
C VAL A 84 -1.63 -0.25 -5.43
N ASP A 85 -1.40 0.75 -6.26
CA ASP A 85 -0.33 0.75 -7.25
C ASP A 85 0.80 1.65 -6.75
N VAL A 86 2.03 1.17 -6.87
CA VAL A 86 3.23 1.95 -6.58
C VAL A 86 4.11 2.03 -7.81
N ASP A 87 4.67 3.21 -8.03
CA ASP A 87 5.56 3.49 -9.16
C ASP A 87 6.78 4.25 -8.68
N HIS A 88 7.94 3.75 -9.06
CA HIS A 88 9.24 4.39 -8.81
C HIS A 88 9.54 4.74 -7.33
N ILE A 89 9.18 3.84 -6.41
CA ILE A 89 9.43 4.00 -4.96
C ILE A 89 10.91 3.69 -4.67
N GLU A 90 11.65 4.62 -4.08
CA GLU A 90 13.04 4.43 -3.69
C GLU A 90 13.13 3.42 -2.53
N LEU A 91 13.83 2.30 -2.75
CA LEU A 91 13.92 1.22 -1.75
C LEU A 91 14.57 1.69 -0.45
N ASP A 92 15.60 2.53 -0.55
CA ASP A 92 16.38 3.00 0.61
C ASP A 92 15.59 3.98 1.51
N GLN A 93 14.45 4.47 1.03
CA GLN A 93 13.54 5.34 1.77
C GLN A 93 12.35 4.60 2.39
N LEU A 94 12.22 3.29 2.15
CA LEU A 94 11.17 2.48 2.76
C LEU A 94 11.50 2.15 4.22
N PRO A 95 10.46 1.90 5.06
CA PRO A 95 10.67 1.51 6.45
C PRO A 95 11.50 0.24 6.57
N ARG A 96 12.44 0.20 7.51
CA ARG A 96 13.35 -0.95 7.68
C ARG A 96 12.61 -2.20 8.15
N GLU A 97 11.52 -2.02 8.89
CA GLU A 97 10.62 -3.08 9.34
C GLU A 97 9.97 -3.88 8.20
N TRP A 98 9.94 -3.36 6.98
CA TRP A 98 9.49 -4.12 5.81
C TRP A 98 10.44 -5.28 5.48
N SER A 99 11.58 -5.37 6.16
CA SER A 99 12.56 -6.45 6.04
C SER A 99 13.01 -6.66 4.60
N LEU A 100 13.04 -5.55 3.85
CA LEU A 100 13.62 -5.51 2.53
C LEU A 100 15.16 -5.63 2.66
N PRO A 101 15.80 -6.17 1.63
CA PRO A 101 17.17 -6.66 1.76
C PRO A 101 18.13 -5.51 1.51
N SER A 102 18.96 -5.21 2.50
CA SER A 102 19.80 -4.01 2.50
C SER A 102 20.89 -3.99 1.43
N GLU A 103 21.20 -5.14 0.82
CA GLU A 103 22.22 -5.26 -0.23
C GLU A 103 21.69 -4.87 -1.62
N VAL A 104 20.39 -4.56 -1.74
CA VAL A 104 19.74 -4.26 -3.01
C VAL A 104 19.11 -2.87 -2.99
N SER A 105 19.58 -2.01 -3.88
CA SER A 105 18.99 -0.69 -4.14
C SER A 105 18.27 -0.66 -5.48
N GLY A 106 17.46 0.39 -5.70
CA GLY A 106 16.71 0.59 -6.94
C GLY A 106 15.30 1.12 -6.64
N HIS A 107 14.40 0.95 -7.61
CA HIS A 107 13.04 1.50 -7.52
C HIS A 107 11.97 0.40 -7.54
N LEU A 108 11.11 0.36 -6.53
CA LEU A 108 9.97 -0.54 -6.47
C LEU A 108 8.83 -0.01 -7.35
N THR A 109 8.32 -0.88 -8.22
CA THR A 109 7.07 -0.69 -8.96
C THR A 109 6.23 -1.95 -8.82
N GLY A 110 4.94 -1.82 -8.53
CA GLY A 110 4.10 -2.99 -8.29
C GLY A 110 2.66 -2.64 -7.95
N HIS A 111 1.92 -3.69 -7.66
CA HIS A 111 0.51 -3.66 -7.29
C HIS A 111 0.29 -4.53 -6.06
N ALA A 112 -0.59 -4.10 -5.16
CA ALA A 112 -1.00 -4.86 -3.99
C ALA A 112 -2.48 -4.65 -3.68
N ASP A 113 -3.14 -5.73 -3.29
CA ASP A 113 -4.51 -5.73 -2.77
C ASP A 113 -4.47 -5.98 -1.27
N PHE A 114 -5.20 -5.17 -0.51
CA PHE A 114 -5.38 -5.32 0.93
C PHE A 114 -6.86 -5.48 1.27
N GLN A 115 -7.12 -6.30 2.27
CA GLN A 115 -8.46 -6.53 2.81
C GLN A 115 -8.43 -6.64 4.32
N THR A 116 -9.48 -6.19 5.00
CA THR A 116 -9.70 -6.52 6.41
C THR A 116 -10.68 -7.67 6.57
N HIS A 117 -10.51 -8.42 7.65
CA HIS A 117 -11.51 -9.36 8.17
C HIS A 117 -11.43 -9.39 9.69
N LEU A 118 -12.47 -9.87 10.36
CA LEU A 118 -12.45 -10.07 11.81
C LEU A 118 -11.87 -11.44 12.17
N GLU A 119 -10.93 -11.45 13.11
CA GLU A 119 -10.46 -12.64 13.81
C GLU A 119 -10.62 -12.40 15.32
N ASP A 120 -11.38 -13.25 16.02
CA ASP A 120 -11.69 -13.10 17.45
C ASP A 120 -12.21 -11.70 17.86
N GLY A 121 -12.99 -11.07 16.98
CA GLY A 121 -13.54 -9.73 17.19
C GLY A 121 -12.52 -8.60 17.05
N ARG A 122 -11.34 -8.87 16.48
CA ARG A 122 -10.31 -7.88 16.16
C ARG A 122 -10.17 -7.75 14.64
N PRO A 123 -10.04 -6.54 14.10
CA PRO A 123 -9.76 -6.34 12.69
C PRO A 123 -8.33 -6.80 12.38
N ILE A 124 -8.21 -7.74 11.44
CA ILE A 124 -6.95 -8.21 10.87
C ILE A 124 -6.87 -7.71 9.43
N ILE A 125 -5.79 -7.01 9.11
CA ILE A 125 -5.49 -6.61 7.74
C ILE A 125 -4.62 -7.71 7.11
N THR A 126 -5.00 -8.13 5.92
CA THR A 126 -4.19 -9.02 5.08
C THR A 126 -3.97 -8.38 3.73
N GLY A 127 -2.92 -8.78 3.04
CA GLY A 127 -2.68 -8.30 1.69
C GLY A 127 -1.74 -9.19 0.91
N GLN A 128 -1.79 -9.02 -0.40
CA GLN A 128 -0.93 -9.73 -1.33
C GLN A 128 -0.61 -8.81 -2.49
N GLY A 129 0.59 -8.97 -3.04
CA GLY A 129 1.05 -8.07 -4.08
C GLY A 129 2.17 -8.64 -4.91
N GLN A 130 2.39 -8.03 -6.06
CA GLN A 130 3.45 -8.37 -6.99
C GLN A 130 4.10 -7.10 -7.49
N GLY A 131 5.42 -7.14 -7.62
CA GLY A 131 6.17 -6.01 -8.10
C GLY A 131 7.53 -6.42 -8.64
N LYS A 132 8.33 -5.40 -8.92
CA LYS A 132 9.71 -5.56 -9.32
C LYS A 132 10.53 -4.37 -8.82
N ILE A 133 11.77 -4.66 -8.49
CA ILE A 133 12.80 -3.65 -8.28
C ILE A 133 13.42 -3.36 -9.64
N GLN A 134 13.21 -2.15 -10.15
CA GLN A 134 13.81 -1.60 -11.35
C GLN A 134 15.17 -0.97 -11.04
N ASP A 135 16.02 -0.89 -12.06
CA ASP A 135 17.37 -0.32 -11.95
C ASP A 135 18.18 -0.90 -10.80
N ALA A 136 17.93 -2.18 -10.51
CA ALA A 136 18.42 -2.85 -9.32
C ALA A 136 19.95 -2.89 -9.32
N GLN A 137 20.54 -2.48 -8.20
CA GLN A 137 21.95 -2.67 -7.92
C GLN A 137 22.08 -3.64 -6.77
N VAL A 138 22.96 -4.63 -6.93
CA VAL A 138 23.30 -5.59 -5.89
C VAL A 138 24.79 -5.43 -5.68
N GLU A 139 25.20 -4.97 -4.49
CA GLU A 139 26.59 -4.56 -4.24
C GLU A 139 27.08 -3.58 -5.33
N ASP A 140 28.22 -3.85 -5.97
CA ASP A 140 28.84 -2.98 -6.98
C ASP A 140 28.38 -3.27 -8.42
N PHE A 141 27.26 -3.96 -8.64
CA PHE A 141 26.80 -4.23 -10.01
C PHE A 141 25.30 -4.04 -10.24
N SER A 142 25.00 -3.51 -11.42
CA SER A 142 23.65 -3.41 -11.93
C SER A 142 23.16 -4.77 -12.46
N THR A 143 21.90 -5.08 -12.20
CA THR A 143 21.18 -6.24 -12.72
C THR A 143 19.89 -5.82 -13.42
N GLY A 144 19.30 -6.75 -14.18
CA GLY A 144 17.95 -6.57 -14.68
C GLY A 144 16.91 -6.58 -13.54
N PRO A 145 15.65 -6.25 -13.83
CA PRO A 145 14.61 -6.14 -12.81
C PRO A 145 14.47 -7.38 -11.94
N ILE A 146 14.35 -7.18 -10.63
CA ILE A 146 14.20 -8.26 -9.64
C ILE A 146 12.72 -8.41 -9.31
N PRO A 147 12.07 -9.56 -9.60
CA PRO A 147 10.67 -9.77 -9.24
C PRO A 147 10.51 -9.90 -7.72
N LEU A 148 9.39 -9.38 -7.22
CA LEU A 148 9.02 -9.35 -5.81
C LEU A 148 7.58 -9.83 -5.66
N VAL A 149 7.33 -10.70 -4.68
CA VAL A 149 5.98 -11.09 -4.27
C VAL A 149 5.83 -10.71 -2.80
N MET A 150 4.77 -9.96 -2.50
CA MET A 150 4.45 -9.49 -1.16
C MET A 150 3.33 -10.33 -0.58
N THR A 151 3.43 -10.63 0.71
CA THR A 151 2.31 -11.04 1.56
C THR A 151 2.30 -10.13 2.78
N PHE A 152 1.12 -9.73 3.24
CA PHE A 152 0.93 -8.95 4.45
C PHE A 152 -0.06 -9.69 5.37
N ASP A 153 0.33 -9.88 6.62
CA ASP A 153 -0.47 -10.58 7.63
C ASP A 153 -0.24 -9.98 9.02
N ALA A 154 -0.68 -10.67 10.08
CA ALA A 154 -0.56 -10.22 11.46
C ALA A 154 0.91 -10.02 11.91
N GLN A 155 1.89 -10.57 11.19
CA GLN A 155 3.32 -10.42 11.46
C GLN A 155 3.97 -9.30 10.63
N GLY A 156 3.20 -8.64 9.75
CA GLY A 156 3.66 -7.54 8.90
C GLY A 156 3.93 -7.97 7.46
N PHE A 157 4.85 -7.29 6.79
CA PHE A 157 5.21 -7.59 5.41
C PHE A 157 6.19 -8.76 5.31
N HIS A 158 5.93 -9.63 4.34
CA HIS A 158 6.82 -10.71 3.92
C HIS A 158 7.06 -10.59 2.42
N PHE A 159 8.32 -10.43 2.05
CA PHE A 159 8.72 -10.34 0.64
C PHE A 159 9.45 -11.60 0.20
N LYS A 160 8.91 -12.24 -0.84
CA LYS A 160 9.58 -13.32 -1.57
C LYS A 160 10.23 -12.74 -2.81
N TRP A 161 11.48 -13.14 -3.01
CA TRP A 161 12.34 -12.62 -4.06
C TRP A 161 13.46 -13.65 -4.33
N PRO A 162 14.15 -13.58 -5.48
CA PRO A 162 15.21 -14.53 -5.80
C PRO A 162 16.36 -14.43 -4.81
N SER A 163 17.00 -15.56 -4.46
CA SER A 163 18.18 -15.53 -3.60
C SER A 163 19.35 -14.79 -4.27
N LEU A 164 20.14 -14.06 -3.48
CA LEU A 164 21.36 -13.38 -3.94
C LEU A 164 22.33 -14.35 -4.63
N GLU A 165 22.53 -15.53 -4.06
CA GLU A 165 23.35 -16.60 -4.67
C GLU A 165 22.80 -17.00 -6.05
N GLY A 166 21.48 -17.10 -6.19
CA GLY A 166 20.81 -17.37 -7.45
C GLY A 166 21.00 -16.25 -8.48
N MET A 167 21.09 -14.99 -8.05
CA MET A 167 21.36 -13.85 -8.95
C MET A 167 22.81 -13.83 -9.41
N LEU A 168 23.76 -14.01 -8.48
CA LEU A 168 25.20 -14.06 -8.75
C LEU A 168 25.56 -15.24 -9.66
N GLY A 169 24.99 -16.42 -9.41
CA GLY A 169 25.20 -17.60 -10.25
C GLY A 169 24.74 -17.42 -11.70
N ARG A 170 23.60 -16.74 -11.92
CA ARG A 170 23.11 -16.40 -13.27
C ARG A 170 24.05 -15.45 -14.01
N LYS A 171 24.71 -14.52 -13.31
CA LYS A 171 25.71 -13.63 -13.90
C LYS A 171 26.96 -14.39 -14.36
N ALA A 172 27.48 -15.29 -13.54
CA ALA A 172 28.62 -16.14 -13.91
C ALA A 172 28.30 -16.97 -15.15
N ALA A 173 27.10 -17.54 -15.23
CA ALA A 173 26.64 -18.30 -16.39
C ALA A 173 26.46 -17.44 -17.67
N ARG A 174 26.11 -16.15 -17.53
CA ARG A 174 26.02 -15.21 -18.67
C ARG A 174 27.40 -14.82 -19.21
N ARG A 175 28.35 -14.48 -18.32
CA ARG A 175 29.73 -14.16 -18.72
C ARG A 175 30.46 -15.31 -19.40
N ALA A 176 30.13 -16.57 -19.06
CA ALA A 176 30.73 -17.73 -19.71
C ALA A 176 30.20 -18.00 -21.13
N LYS A 177 29.18 -17.25 -21.58
CA LYS A 177 28.57 -17.37 -22.92
C LYS A 177 28.90 -16.18 -23.84
N GLU A 178 29.62 -15.18 -23.35
CA GLU A 178 30.15 -14.03 -24.10
C GLU A 178 31.62 -14.25 -24.43
#